data_AF-A0A5B7TK34-F1
#
_entry.id   AF-A0A5B7TK34-F1
#
_cell.length_a   1.000
_cell.length_b   1.000
_cell.length_c   1.000
_cell.angle_alpha   90.00
_cell.angle_beta   90.00
_cell.angle_gamma   90.00
#
_symmetry.space_group_name_H-M   'P 1'
#
loop_
_entity.id
_entity.type
_entity.pdbx_description
1 polymer ?
#
loop_
_entity_poly.entity_id
_entity_poly.type
_entity_poly.pdbx_seq_one_letter_code
_entity_poly.pdbx_strand_id
1 'polypeptide(L)'
;MKFCPKCGSNINENQKFCAKCGYNLNRDLKNEQCNIQNSDVVKHKIFNDDLKGKKINYKIMPKNMRYGIIASVVIVILASIFFVL
;
A
#
# COMPACT_ATOMS: atom_id res chain seq x y z
N MET A 1 2.28 -33.34 -2.43
CA MET A 1 2.81 -31.97 -2.26
C MET A 1 1.91 -31.02 -3.03
N LYS A 2 1.43 -29.94 -2.40
CA LYS A 2 0.59 -28.94 -3.06
C LYS A 2 1.42 -27.69 -3.34
N PHE A 3 1.19 -27.03 -4.46
CA PHE A 3 1.91 -25.82 -4.87
C PHE A 3 0.97 -24.65 -5.03
N CYS A 4 1.49 -23.43 -4.81
CA CYS A 4 0.70 -22.22 -4.93
C CYS A 4 0.31 -21.97 -6.39
N PRO A 5 -0.98 -21.83 -6.73
CA PRO A 5 -1.38 -21.56 -8.11
C PRO A 5 -0.88 -20.20 -8.62
N LYS A 6 -0.55 -19.27 -7.72
CA LYS A 6 -0.08 -17.93 -8.07
C LYS A 6 1.44 -17.84 -8.28
N CYS A 7 2.24 -18.61 -7.53
CA CYS A 7 3.70 -18.45 -7.53
C CYS A 7 4.50 -19.75 -7.53
N GLY A 8 3.85 -20.92 -7.54
CA GLY A 8 4.51 -22.22 -7.61
C GLY A 8 5.25 -22.65 -6.33
N SER A 9 5.16 -21.90 -5.24
CA SER A 9 5.80 -22.28 -3.97
C SER A 9 5.12 -23.47 -3.31
N ASN A 10 5.88 -24.33 -2.62
CA ASN A 10 5.34 -25.43 -1.84
C ASN A 10 4.40 -24.93 -0.71
N ILE A 11 3.28 -25.64 -0.52
CA ILE A 11 2.22 -25.32 0.42
C ILE A 11 1.91 -26.55 1.26
N ASN A 12 1.71 -26.31 2.56
CA ASN A 12 1.19 -27.30 3.49
C ASN A 12 -0.34 -27.36 3.43
N GLU A 13 -0.92 -28.54 3.62
CA GLU A 13 -2.35 -28.79 3.42
C GLU A 13 -3.27 -27.95 4.31
N ASN A 14 -2.76 -27.47 5.45
CA ASN A 14 -3.51 -26.66 6.42
C ASN A 14 -3.25 -25.14 6.29
N GLN A 15 -2.47 -24.69 5.29
CA GLN A 15 -2.15 -23.28 5.12
C GLN A 15 -3.30 -22.52 4.44
N LYS A 16 -3.88 -21.56 5.16
CA LYS A 16 -4.92 -20.65 4.65
C LYS A 16 -4.38 -19.62 3.65
N PHE A 17 -3.09 -19.29 3.74
CA PHE A 17 -2.41 -18.33 2.86
C PHE A 17 -1.01 -18.83 2.49
N CYS A 18 -0.58 -18.49 1.28
CA CYS A 18 0.78 -18.76 0.82
C CYS A 18 1.78 -17.87 1.55
N ALA A 19 2.73 -18.48 2.27
CA ALA A 19 3.76 -17.77 3.02
C ALA A 19 4.75 -16.99 2.13
N LYS A 20 4.89 -17.35 0.85
CA LYS A 20 5.80 -16.66 -0.09
C LYS A 20 5.17 -15.44 -0.77
N CYS A 21 3.90 -15.52 -1.18
CA CYS A 21 3.28 -14.49 -2.01
C CYS A 21 1.97 -13.90 -1.44
N GLY A 22 1.49 -14.41 -0.31
CA GLY A 22 0.27 -13.94 0.35
C GLY A 22 -1.05 -14.36 -0.31
N TYR A 23 -1.02 -15.26 -1.30
CA TYR A 23 -2.25 -15.75 -1.95
C TYR A 23 -3.14 -16.51 -0.95
N ASN A 24 -4.44 -16.22 -0.94
CA ASN A 24 -5.40 -16.88 -0.07
C ASN A 24 -5.80 -18.24 -0.68
N LEU A 25 -5.43 -19.32 0.00
CA LEU A 25 -5.62 -20.71 -0.40
C LEU A 25 -6.92 -21.31 0.15
N ASN A 26 -7.60 -20.58 1.06
CA ASN A 26 -8.80 -21.04 1.74
C ASN A 26 -10.08 -20.84 0.91
N ARG A 27 -10.01 -20.13 -0.23
CA ARG A 27 -11.16 -19.95 -1.13
C ARG A 27 -11.53 -21.22 -1.89
N ASP A 28 -10.64 -22.21 -1.92
CA ASP A 28 -10.81 -23.43 -2.72
C ASP A 28 -11.31 -24.63 -1.92
N LEU A 29 -11.55 -24.48 -0.60
CA LEU A 29 -12.05 -25.54 0.30
C LEU A 29 -13.57 -25.45 0.58
N LYS A 30 -14.31 -24.60 -0.15
CA LYS A 30 -15.77 -24.49 -0.04
C LYS A 30 -16.46 -24.54 -1.40
N ASN A 31 -16.65 -25.75 -1.92
CA ASN A 31 -17.88 -26.12 -2.61
C ASN A 31 -18.71 -26.96 -1.61
N GLU A 32 -19.99 -26.74 -1.31
CA GLU A 32 -21.11 -26.38 -2.17
C GLU A 32 -22.33 -25.83 -1.36
N GLN A 33 -23.14 -24.96 -2.01
CA GLN A 33 -24.49 -24.46 -1.70
C GLN A 33 -24.71 -23.20 -0.81
N CYS A 34 -25.04 -22.09 -1.48
CA CYS A 34 -26.42 -21.57 -1.39
C CYS A 34 -26.94 -21.26 -2.80
N ASN A 35 -28.08 -21.86 -3.16
CA ASN A 35 -28.86 -21.62 -4.37
C ASN A 35 -30.01 -20.68 -3.99
N ILE A 36 -29.96 -19.42 -4.44
CA ILE A 36 -31.17 -18.59 -4.65
C ILE A 36 -30.97 -17.83 -5.96
N GLN A 37 -31.96 -18.03 -6.83
CA GLN A 37 -32.07 -17.52 -8.19
C GLN A 37 -32.85 -16.19 -8.16
N ASN A 38 -32.42 -15.23 -8.99
CA ASN A 38 -33.17 -14.09 -9.54
C ASN A 38 -33.48 -12.81 -8.71
N SER A 39 -33.28 -11.69 -9.42
CA SER A 39 -33.88 -10.35 -9.34
C SER A 39 -33.86 -9.50 -8.06
N ASP A 40 -33.73 -8.19 -8.31
CA ASP A 40 -34.08 -7.04 -7.47
C ASP A 40 -33.02 -6.53 -6.47
N VAL A 41 -32.32 -5.48 -6.93
CA VAL A 41 -31.91 -4.28 -6.18
C VAL A 41 -32.07 -4.38 -4.66
N VAL A 42 -30.99 -4.73 -3.94
CA VAL A 42 -30.83 -4.34 -2.53
C VAL A 42 -29.70 -3.34 -2.43
N LYS A 43 -30.08 -2.06 -2.49
CA LYS A 43 -29.26 -0.93 -2.09
C LYS A 43 -29.45 -0.74 -0.59
N HIS A 44 -28.53 -1.23 0.24
CA HIS A 44 -28.25 -0.56 1.52
C HIS A 44 -26.82 -0.77 2.01
N LYS A 45 -26.16 0.34 2.31
CA LYS A 45 -24.82 0.43 2.90
C LYS A 45 -24.85 -0.16 4.32
N ILE A 46 -23.95 -1.10 4.59
CA ILE A 46 -23.29 -1.22 5.90
C ILE A 46 -21.80 -1.48 5.64
N PHE A 47 -21.03 -0.44 5.90
CA PHE A 47 -19.58 -0.44 6.01
C PHE A 47 -19.24 -1.03 7.39
N ASN A 48 -18.39 -2.07 7.45
CA ASN A 48 -17.51 -2.43 8.57
C ASN A 48 -16.50 -3.50 8.10
N ASP A 49 -15.28 -3.03 7.81
CA ASP A 49 -13.94 -3.62 8.07
C ASP A 49 -13.76 -5.15 7.93
N ASP A 50 -12.93 -5.66 7.02
CA ASP A 50 -11.47 -5.75 7.20
C ASP A 50 -10.73 -5.82 5.85
N LEU A 51 -10.77 -4.74 5.09
CA LEU A 51 -9.56 -4.36 4.37
C LEU A 51 -8.66 -3.71 5.40
N LYS A 52 -7.70 -4.46 5.98
CA LYS A 52 -6.46 -3.86 6.50
C LYS A 52 -5.67 -3.29 5.31
N GLY A 53 -6.28 -2.31 4.63
CA GLY A 53 -5.64 -1.36 3.77
C GLY A 53 -4.69 -0.60 4.66
N LYS A 54 -3.43 -1.04 4.62
CA LYS A 54 -2.30 -0.31 5.16
C LYS A 54 -2.42 1.13 4.68
N LYS A 55 -2.74 2.06 5.59
CA LYS A 55 -2.58 3.49 5.34
C LYS A 55 -1.09 3.71 5.06
N ILE A 56 -0.70 3.66 3.79
CA ILE A 56 0.62 4.07 3.35
C ILE A 56 0.67 5.58 3.56
N ASN A 57 1.31 5.96 4.67
CA ASN A 57 1.74 7.32 4.93
C ASN A 57 2.89 7.61 3.95
N TYR A 58 2.55 7.88 2.70
CA TYR A 58 3.53 8.34 1.74
C TYR A 58 3.93 9.74 2.18
N LYS A 59 5.13 9.82 2.77
CA LYS A 59 5.77 11.06 3.13
C LYS A 59 5.91 11.86 1.83
N ILE A 60 5.10 12.90 1.67
CA ILE A 60 5.25 13.84 0.56
C ILE A 60 6.63 14.48 0.74
N MET A 61 7.53 14.17 -0.20
CA MET A 61 8.87 14.73 -0.22
C MET A 61 8.75 16.24 -0.47
N PRO A 62 9.28 17.11 0.41
CA PRO A 62 9.18 18.55 0.20
C PRO A 62 10.09 18.97 -0.96
N LYS A 63 9.52 19.63 -1.97
CA LYS A 63 10.20 20.14 -3.18
C LYS A 63 10.94 21.46 -2.92
N ASN A 64 11.92 21.51 -2.02
CA ASN A 64 12.63 22.76 -1.72
C ASN A 64 14.15 22.67 -1.60
N MET A 65 14.78 21.66 -2.22
CA MET A 65 16.25 21.51 -2.23
C MET A 65 17.01 22.51 -3.14
N ARG A 66 16.35 23.51 -3.75
CA ARG A 66 17.00 24.50 -4.64
C ARG A 66 17.28 25.86 -3.97
N TYR A 67 16.68 26.14 -2.82
CA TYR A 67 16.86 27.43 -2.12
C TYR A 67 18.18 27.54 -1.35
N GLY A 68 18.86 26.40 -1.07
CA GLY A 68 20.11 26.41 -0.31
C GLY A 68 21.25 27.16 -1.01
N ILE A 69 21.37 27.02 -2.33
CA ILE A 69 22.45 27.65 -3.11
C ILE A 69 22.20 29.15 -3.27
N ILE A 70 20.95 29.56 -3.50
CA ILE A 70 20.61 30.99 -3.64
C ILE A 70 20.79 31.71 -2.29
N ALA A 71 20.34 31.09 -1.19
CA ALA A 71 20.49 31.66 0.14
C ALA A 71 21.96 31.79 0.56
N SER A 72 22.81 30.81 0.26
CA SER A 72 24.24 30.89 0.61
C SER A 72 24.96 32.01 -0.13
N VAL A 73 24.68 32.19 -1.42
CA VAL A 73 25.27 33.27 -2.23
C VAL A 73 24.85 34.65 -1.71
N VAL A 74 23.56 34.84 -1.38
CA VAL A 74 23.06 36.11 -0.85
C VAL A 74 23.72 36.47 0.48
N ILE A 75 23.90 35.52 1.39
CA ILE A 75 24.54 35.76 2.69
C ILE A 75 26.00 36.20 2.53
N VAL A 76 26.76 35.54 1.66
CA VAL A 76 28.18 35.90 1.42
C VAL A 76 28.32 37.30 0.84
N ILE A 77 27.43 37.69 -0.09
CA ILE A 77 27.42 39.04 -0.67
C ILE A 77 27.13 40.10 0.41
N LEU A 78 26.11 39.89 1.23
CA LEU A 78 25.75 40.82 2.30
C LEU A 78 26.88 40.97 3.35
N ALA A 79 27.51 39.87 3.74
CA ALA A 79 28.63 39.89 4.69
C ALA A 79 29.85 40.63 4.12
N SER A 80 30.12 40.46 2.82
CA SER A 80 31.22 41.16 2.13
C SER A 80 30.99 42.66 2.08
N ILE A 81 29.76 43.10 1.80
CA ILE A 81 29.39 44.52 1.79
C ILE A 81 29.51 45.11 3.20
N PHE A 82 29.04 44.40 4.22
CA PHE A 82 29.12 44.83 5.61
C PHE A 82 30.57 44.98 6.11
N PHE A 83 31.48 44.12 5.67
CA PHE A 83 32.88 44.19 6.08
C PHE A 83 33.67 45.30 5.38
N VAL A 84 33.15 45.81 4.25
CA VAL A 84 33.77 46.88 3.46
C VAL A 84 33.31 48.28 3.90
N LEU A 85 32.11 48.40 4.49
CA LEU A 85 31.54 49.63 5.06
C LEU A 85 32.05 49.87 6.50
#